data_AF-A0A090FKK8-F1
#
_entry.id   AF-A0A090FKK8-F1
#
_cell.length_a   1.000
_cell.length_b   1.000
_cell.length_c   1.000
_cell.angle_alpha   90.00
_cell.angle_beta   90.00
_cell.angle_gamma   90.00
#
_symmetry.space_group_name_H-M   'P 1'
#
loop_
_entity.id
_entity.type
_entity.pdbx_description
1 polymer ?
#
loop_
_entity_poly.entity_id
_entity_poly.type
_entity_poly.pdbx_seq_one_letter_code
_entity_poly.pdbx_strand_id
1 'polypeptide(L)'
;MEIFHCAVRTKGDLAGVFEHEEADGPQNATAYFYLCETAGPVVGAIHIRSGAWSITDADVAVKWDKHEKLVGLFVFGALNAAFDAETGARYGGRHGEDFNTEIPWS
;
A
#
# COMPACT_ATOMS: atom_id res chain seq x y z
N MET A 1 -0.41 17.82 3.21
CA MET A 1 0.64 16.87 3.63
C MET A 1 0.74 15.82 2.55
N GLU A 2 1.95 15.35 2.27
CA GLU A 2 2.21 14.28 1.32
C GLU A 2 3.05 13.22 2.04
N ILE A 3 2.62 11.95 1.96
CA ILE A 3 3.36 10.81 2.53
C ILE A 3 3.61 9.83 1.40
N PHE A 4 4.88 9.42 1.25
CA PHE A 4 5.30 8.51 0.21
C PHE A 4 6.25 7.45 0.78
N HIS A 5 5.89 6.18 0.61
CA HIS A 5 6.76 5.05 0.95
C HIS A 5 6.91 4.11 -0.24
N CYS A 6 8.13 3.66 -0.48
CA CYS A 6 8.44 2.73 -1.55
C CYS A 6 9.31 1.59 -1.00
N ALA A 7 8.97 0.37 -1.37
CA ALA A 7 9.80 -0.81 -1.11
C ALA A 7 10.03 -1.55 -2.43
N VAL A 8 11.24 -1.41 -2.97
CA VAL A 8 11.69 -2.15 -4.14
C VAL A 8 12.02 -3.58 -3.74
N ARG A 9 11.50 -4.55 -4.49
CA ARG A 9 11.83 -5.97 -4.32
C ARG A 9 13.32 -6.18 -4.55
N THR A 10 13.99 -7.10 -3.84
CA THR A 10 15.44 -7.30 -3.98
C THR A 10 15.87 -7.60 -5.41
N LYS A 11 15.04 -8.35 -6.16
CA LYS A 11 15.26 -8.63 -7.59
C LYS A 11 15.27 -7.35 -8.46
N GLY A 12 14.67 -6.27 -7.99
CA GLY A 12 14.64 -4.97 -8.66
C GLY A 12 13.60 -4.84 -9.76
N ASP A 13 12.68 -5.80 -9.91
CA ASP A 13 11.65 -5.81 -10.96
C ASP A 13 10.34 -5.14 -10.54
N LEU A 14 9.97 -5.25 -9.26
CA LEU A 14 8.72 -4.72 -8.72
C LEU A 14 8.96 -3.82 -7.50
N ALA A 15 8.03 -2.91 -7.25
CA ALA A 15 7.99 -2.10 -6.04
C ALA A 15 6.56 -1.97 -5.51
N GLY A 16 6.41 -2.07 -4.18
CA GLY A 16 5.20 -1.59 -3.52
C GLY A 16 5.35 -0.11 -3.22
N VAL A 17 4.32 0.68 -3.53
CA VAL A 17 4.33 2.14 -3.37
C VAL A 17 3.08 2.57 -2.65
N PHE A 18 3.23 3.30 -1.55
CA PHE A 18 2.14 3.99 -0.88
C PHE A 18 2.25 5.48 -1.12
N GLU A 19 1.10 6.10 -1.39
CA GLU A 19 0.96 7.53 -1.59
C GLU A 19 -0.28 8.02 -0.84
N HIS A 20 -0.11 9.10 -0.07
CA HIS A 20 -1.20 9.87 0.51
C HIS A 20 -1.00 11.34 0.17
N GLU A 21 -1.95 11.91 -0.57
CA GLU A 21 -1.91 13.27 -1.08
C GLU A 21 -3.12 14.06 -0.55
N GLU A 22 -2.90 15.30 -0.11
CA GLU A 22 -3.94 16.27 0.26
C GLU A 22 -4.14 17.33 -0.83
N ALA A 23 -4.56 16.90 -2.04
CA ALA A 23 -4.55 17.72 -3.25
C ALA A 23 -5.33 19.06 -3.16
N ASP A 24 -6.33 19.16 -2.27
CA ASP A 24 -7.10 20.39 -2.02
C ASP A 24 -7.51 20.49 -0.54
N GLY A 25 -6.54 20.24 0.34
CA GLY A 25 -6.73 20.21 1.79
C GLY A 25 -7.22 18.86 2.33
N PRO A 26 -7.28 18.70 3.67
CA PRO A 26 -7.41 17.38 4.30
C PRO A 26 -8.68 16.61 3.91
N GLN A 27 -9.78 17.31 3.61
CA GLN A 27 -11.05 16.64 3.25
C GLN A 27 -11.04 16.04 1.85
N ASN A 28 -10.13 16.47 0.99
CA ASN A 28 -9.92 15.95 -0.36
C ASN A 28 -8.72 15.00 -0.42
N ALA A 29 -8.20 14.59 0.74
CA ALA A 29 -7.08 13.68 0.79
C ALA A 29 -7.42 12.33 0.17
N THR A 30 -6.47 11.72 -0.53
CA THR A 30 -6.61 10.35 -1.03
C THR A 30 -5.36 9.55 -0.72
N ALA A 31 -5.56 8.29 -0.37
CA ALA A 31 -4.49 7.35 -0.09
C ALA A 31 -4.65 6.10 -0.98
N TYR A 32 -3.56 5.73 -1.64
CA TYR A 32 -3.48 4.57 -2.51
C TYR A 32 -2.25 3.73 -2.19
N PHE A 33 -2.38 2.44 -2.45
CA PHE A 33 -1.29 1.48 -2.43
C PHE A 33 -1.19 0.81 -3.80
N TYR A 34 -0.01 0.89 -4.38
CA TYR A 34 0.29 0.43 -5.73
C TYR A 34 1.31 -0.70 -5.72
N LEU A 35 1.20 -1.55 -6.73
CA LEU A 35 2.28 -2.41 -7.20
C LEU A 35 2.75 -1.85 -8.55
N CYS A 36 4.04 -1.57 -8.67
CA CYS A 36 4.64 -0.98 -9.86
C CYS A 36 5.76 -1.89 -10.39
N GLU A 37 5.94 -1.92 -11.71
CA GLU A 37 7.21 -2.31 -12.30
C GLU A 37 8.21 -1.16 -12.11
N THR A 38 9.44 -1.44 -11.65
CA THR A 38 10.45 -0.41 -11.35
C THR A 38 10.87 0.41 -12.57
N ALA A 39 10.79 -0.18 -13.77
CA ALA A 39 11.07 0.47 -15.05
C ALA A 39 9.82 0.55 -15.94
N GLY A 40 8.62 0.36 -15.37
CA GLY A 40 7.40 0.14 -16.11
C GLY A 40 6.17 0.80 -15.47
N PRO A 41 4.96 0.38 -15.88
CA PRO A 41 3.72 0.98 -15.41
C PRO A 41 3.32 0.49 -14.01
N VAL A 42 2.26 1.10 -13.49
CA VAL A 42 1.50 0.55 -12.35
C VAL A 42 0.83 -0.75 -12.79
N VAL A 43 1.13 -1.83 -12.07
CA VAL A 43 0.57 -3.18 -12.27
C VAL A 43 -0.77 -3.32 -11.57
N GLY A 44 -0.90 -2.71 -10.39
CA GLY A 44 -2.12 -2.78 -9.59
C GLY A 44 -2.24 -1.60 -8.65
N ALA A 45 -3.49 -1.25 -8.31
CA ALA A 45 -3.83 -0.21 -7.36
C ALA A 45 -4.90 -0.70 -6.39
N ILE A 46 -4.73 -0.36 -5.12
CA ILE A 46 -5.69 -0.56 -4.05
C ILE A 46 -5.96 0.83 -3.45
N HIS A 47 -7.23 1.24 -3.46
CA HIS A 47 -7.67 2.44 -2.77
C HIS A 47 -7.72 2.16 -1.26
N ILE A 48 -6.98 2.95 -0.49
CA ILE A 48 -6.89 2.78 0.97
C ILE A 48 -7.95 3.62 1.65
N ARG A 49 -7.98 4.93 1.34
CA ARG A 49 -8.87 5.88 2.02
C ARG A 49 -9.06 7.16 1.22
N SER A 50 -10.19 7.82 1.43
CA SER A 50 -10.43 9.20 1.04
C SER A 50 -10.83 10.04 2.26
N GLY A 51 -10.59 11.35 2.19
CA GLY A 51 -10.90 12.30 3.24
C GLY A 51 -9.86 12.34 4.34
N ALA A 52 -10.11 13.22 5.32
CA ALA A 52 -9.11 13.54 6.34
C ALA A 52 -8.63 12.29 7.07
N TRP A 53 -7.30 12.20 7.20
CA TRP A 53 -6.64 11.09 7.87
C TRP A 53 -5.50 11.60 8.75
N SER A 54 -5.61 11.36 10.05
CA SER A 54 -4.59 11.72 11.02
C SER A 54 -3.52 10.63 11.08
N ILE A 55 -2.61 10.63 10.10
CA ILE A 55 -1.42 9.78 10.06
C ILE A 55 -0.17 10.62 9.84
N THR A 56 0.98 10.05 10.19
CA THR A 56 2.31 10.58 9.91
C THR A 56 3.13 9.54 9.14
N ASP A 57 4.28 9.96 8.60
CA ASP A 57 5.24 9.07 7.93
C ASP A 57 5.64 7.88 8.81
N ALA A 58 5.81 8.10 10.12
CA ALA A 58 6.18 7.04 11.07
C ALA A 58 5.12 5.96 11.29
N ASP A 59 3.85 6.26 10.95
CA ASP A 59 2.73 5.33 11.10
C ASP A 59 2.64 4.35 9.93
N VAL A 60 3.36 4.61 8.83
CA VAL A 60 3.26 3.88 7.58
C VAL A 60 4.54 3.08 7.31
N ALA A 61 4.37 1.86 6.81
CA ALA A 61 5.48 1.12 6.24
C ALA A 61 5.01 0.27 5.05
N VAL A 62 5.85 0.22 4.02
CA VAL A 62 5.71 -0.75 2.92
C VAL A 62 6.83 -1.77 3.07
N LYS A 63 6.48 -3.06 3.05
CA LYS A 63 7.45 -4.15 3.26
C LYS A 63 7.13 -5.31 2.33
N TRP A 64 8.17 -6.05 1.96
CA TRP A 64 8.01 -7.37 1.37
C TRP A 64 7.95 -8.43 2.47
N ASP A 65 7.23 -9.51 2.23
CA ASP A 65 7.28 -10.71 3.07
C ASP A 65 8.65 -11.40 2.91
N LYS A 66 8.93 -12.41 3.75
CA LYS A 66 10.28 -13.01 3.78
C LYS A 66 10.70 -13.68 2.48
N HIS A 67 9.73 -14.10 1.66
CA HIS A 67 9.98 -14.73 0.37
C HIS A 67 9.86 -13.74 -0.80
N GLU A 68 9.58 -12.47 -0.50
CA GLU A 68 9.25 -11.42 -1.45
C GLU A 68 8.15 -11.80 -2.45
N LYS A 69 7.21 -12.67 -2.05
CA LYS A 69 6.02 -12.99 -2.82
C LYS A 69 4.95 -11.94 -2.64
N LEU A 70 4.86 -11.38 -1.44
CA LEU A 70 3.83 -10.41 -1.07
C LEU A 70 4.47 -9.08 -0.72
N VAL A 71 3.87 -8.00 -1.18
CA VAL A 71 4.20 -6.66 -0.70
C VAL A 71 3.01 -6.08 0.04
N GLY A 72 3.25 -5.60 1.26
CA GLY A 72 2.21 -5.20 2.19
C GLY A 72 2.35 -3.76 2.64
N LEU A 73 1.22 -3.10 2.79
CA LEU A 73 1.06 -1.82 3.45
C LEU A 73 0.69 -2.03 4.91
N PHE A 74 1.52 -1.50 5.80
CA PHE A 74 1.30 -1.43 7.23
C PHE A 74 0.92 -0.01 7.62
N VAL A 75 -0.17 0.15 8.35
CA VAL A 75 -0.57 1.41 8.97
C VAL A 75 -0.75 1.15 10.46
N PHE A 76 -0.12 1.96 11.31
CA PHE A 76 -0.04 1.75 12.76
C PHE A 76 0.47 0.34 13.12
N GLY A 77 1.38 -0.21 12.31
CA GLY A 77 1.94 -1.55 12.48
C GLY A 77 1.01 -2.72 12.10
N ALA A 78 -0.23 -2.45 11.69
CA ALA A 78 -1.17 -3.47 11.23
C ALA A 78 -1.16 -3.58 9.70
N LEU A 79 -1.17 -4.82 9.17
CA LEU A 79 -1.26 -5.06 7.73
C LEU A 79 -2.66 -4.68 7.24
N ASN A 80 -2.72 -3.65 6.38
CA ASN A 80 -3.98 -3.09 5.89
C ASN A 80 -4.28 -3.49 4.44
N ALA A 81 -3.24 -3.71 3.63
CA ALA A 81 -3.39 -4.14 2.24
C ALA A 81 -2.15 -4.92 1.79
N ALA A 82 -2.30 -5.79 0.79
CA ALA A 82 -1.18 -6.49 0.18
C ALA A 82 -1.45 -6.82 -1.29
N PHE A 83 -0.37 -6.96 -2.06
CA PHE A 83 -0.38 -7.58 -3.39
C PHE A 83 0.42 -8.89 -3.35
N ASP A 84 -0.11 -9.92 -4.00
CA ASP A 84 0.67 -11.10 -4.40
C ASP A 84 1.30 -10.83 -5.77
N ALA A 85 2.62 -10.74 -5.80
CA ALA A 85 3.39 -10.43 -7.00
C ALA A 85 3.42 -11.59 -8.02
N GLU A 86 3.14 -12.83 -7.60
CA GLU A 86 3.10 -13.99 -8.49
C GLU A 86 1.74 -14.16 -9.15
N THR A 87 0.66 -13.97 -8.38
CA THR A 87 -0.71 -14.21 -8.86
C THR A 87 -1.42 -12.95 -9.33
N GLY A 88 -0.91 -11.76 -8.96
CA GLY A 88 -1.59 -10.48 -9.17
C GLY A 88 -2.79 -10.27 -8.23
N ALA A 89 -2.97 -11.14 -7.23
CA ALA A 89 -4.05 -11.01 -6.26
C ALA A 89 -3.87 -9.75 -5.41
N ARG A 90 -5.00 -9.15 -5.04
CA ARG A 90 -5.12 -7.91 -4.27
C ARG A 90 -5.87 -8.19 -2.99
N TYR A 91 -5.33 -7.77 -1.87
CA TYR A 91 -5.91 -7.97 -0.55
C TYR A 91 -6.03 -6.63 0.19
N GLY A 92 -7.15 -6.43 0.89
CA GLY A 92 -7.43 -5.19 1.61
C GLY A 92 -7.91 -4.04 0.72
N GLY A 93 -7.85 -2.83 1.27
CA GLY A 93 -8.49 -1.63 0.71
C GLY A 93 -9.86 -1.34 1.35
N ARG A 94 -10.27 -0.06 1.32
CA ARG A 94 -11.39 0.56 2.08
C ARG A 94 -11.21 0.53 3.62
N HIS A 95 -10.37 1.42 4.13
CA HIS A 95 -10.34 1.73 5.56
C HIS A 95 -11.69 2.30 6.03
N GLY A 96 -12.52 1.48 6.70
CA GLY A 96 -13.83 1.87 7.26
C GLY A 96 -15.02 1.00 6.87
N GLU A 97 -14.84 0.06 5.94
CA GLU A 97 -15.76 -1.07 5.74
C GLU A 97 -15.03 -2.33 6.18
N ASP A 98 -15.69 -3.17 6.97
CA ASP A 98 -15.12 -4.42 7.48
C ASP A 98 -14.54 -5.27 6.34
N PHE A 99 -13.22 -5.32 6.20
CA PHE A 99 -12.58 -6.33 5.39
C PHE A 99 -11.47 -7.02 6.18
N ASN A 100 -11.76 -8.27 6.52
CA ASN A 100 -10.87 -9.20 7.20
C ASN A 100 -10.91 -10.53 6.43
N THR A 101 -10.53 -10.51 5.16
CA THR A 101 -9.98 -11.74 4.56
C THR A 101 -8.57 -11.86 5.11
N GLU A 102 -8.29 -12.96 5.81
CA GLU A 102 -6.94 -13.32 6.28
C GLU A 102 -5.95 -13.04 5.16
N ILE A 103 -5.17 -11.97 5.30
CA ILE A 103 -4.12 -11.66 4.34
C ILE A 103 -3.02 -12.67 4.62
N PRO A 104 -2.71 -13.59 3.69
CA PRO A 104 -1.60 -14.50 3.89
C PRO A 104 -0.34 -13.63 4.02
N TRP A 105 0.32 -13.68 5.18
CA TRP A 105 1.53 -12.90 5.45
C TRP A 105 2.51 -13.78 6.24
N SER A 106 3.76 -13.88 5.79
CA SER A 106 4.77 -14.77 6.42
C SER A 106 6.20 -14.27 6.35
#